data_AF-A0A955YZG6-F1
#
_entry.id   AF-A0A955YZG6-F1
#
_cell.length_a   1.000
_cell.length_b   1.000
_cell.length_c   1.000
_cell.angle_alpha   90.00
_cell.angle_beta   90.00
_cell.angle_gamma   90.00
#
_symmetry.space_group_name_H-M   'P 1'
#
loop_
_entity.id
_entity.type
_entity.pdbx_description
1 polymer ?
#
loop_
_entity_poly.entity_id
_entity_poly.type
_entity_poly.pdbx_seq_one_letter_code
_entity_poly.pdbx_strand_id
1 'polypeptide(L)' 'MRRHALALLAAAALISTTAGCRHVRPYDRGKLAHPTMTGVGEPGPSAEHVYAVHEGAVGGSATAESGCGCN' A
#
# COMPACT_ATOMS: atom_id res chain seq x y z
N MET A 1 3.38 19.62 -38.30
CA MET A 1 4.34 18.58 -37.87
C MET A 1 4.87 18.77 -36.45
N ARG A 2 5.51 19.89 -36.09
CA ARG A 2 6.03 20.14 -34.71
C ARG A 2 4.99 20.03 -33.58
N ARG A 3 3.76 20.52 -33.81
CA ARG A 3 2.67 20.44 -32.81
C ARG A 3 2.21 19.00 -32.53
N HIS A 4 2.18 18.15 -33.55
CA HIS A 4 1.83 16.73 -33.39
C HIS A 4 2.95 15.95 -32.69
N ALA A 5 4.22 16.27 -32.97
CA ALA A 5 5.34 15.67 -32.25
C ALA A 5 5.32 16.00 -30.76
N LEU A 6 5.02 17.26 -30.39
CA LEU A 6 4.86 17.67 -28.99
C LEU A 6 3.68 16.96 -28.31
N ALA A 7 2.55 16.83 -29.01
CA ALA A 7 1.39 16.10 -28.49
C ALA A 7 1.68 14.62 -28.24
N LEU A 8 2.41 13.96 -29.13
CA LEU A 8 2.82 12.56 -28.97
C LEU A 8 3.79 12.37 -27.79
N LEU A 9 4.74 13.29 -27.61
CA LEU A 9 5.67 13.27 -26.47
C LEU A 9 4.92 13.46 -25.14
N ALA A 10 3.97 14.39 -25.07
CA ALA A 10 3.16 14.61 -23.88
C ALA A 10 2.28 13.40 -23.54
N ALA A 11 1.67 12.76 -24.55
CA ALA A 11 0.88 11.55 -24.35
C ALA A 11 1.73 10.37 -23.84
N ALA A 12 2.94 10.19 -24.38
CA ALA A 12 3.87 9.16 -23.92
C ALA A 12 4.31 9.38 -22.46
N ALA A 13 4.58 10.63 -22.09
CA ALA A 13 4.94 11.00 -20.72
C ALA A 13 3.78 10.79 -19.73
N LEU A 14 2.53 10.96 -20.17
CA LEU A 14 1.36 10.72 -19.32
C LEU A 14 1.15 9.21 -19.09
N ILE A 15 1.29 8.38 -20.12
CA ILE A 15 1.10 6.93 -20.03
C ILE A 15 2.14 6.28 -19.10
N SER A 16 3.39 6.75 -19.10
CA SER A 16 4.45 6.19 -18.24
C SER A 16 4.18 6.34 -16.75
N THR A 17 3.37 7.34 -16.33
CA THR A 17 2.99 7.51 -14.91
C THR A 17 2.10 6.38 -14.38
N THR A 18 1.43 5.62 -15.24
CA THR A 18 0.52 4.53 -14.86
C THR A 18 1.20 3.16 -14.74
N ALA A 19 2.48 3.06 -15.12
CA ALA A 19 3.21 1.79 -15.18
C ALA A 19 3.58 1.19 -13.80
N GLY A 20 3.29 1.88 -12.69
CA GLY A 20 3.60 1.41 -11.34
C GLY A 20 2.69 0.28 -10.84
N CYS A 21 1.46 0.17 -11.36
CA CYS A 21 0.50 -0.84 -10.92
C CYS A 21 0.58 -2.08 -11.81
N ARG A 22 1.33 -3.10 -11.38
CA ARG A 22 1.39 -4.40 -12.06
C ARG A 22 0.88 -5.52 -11.18
N HIS A 23 0.11 -6.44 -11.77
CA HIS A 23 -0.31 -7.66 -11.09
C HIS A 23 0.91 -8.53 -10.76
N VAL A 24 1.12 -8.82 -9.47
CA VAL A 24 2.21 -9.66 -8.96
C VAL A 24 1.66 -11.04 -8.61
N ARG A 25 2.27 -12.08 -9.19
CA ARG A 25 1.86 -13.47 -8.95
C ARG A 25 2.16 -13.84 -7.49
N PRO A 26 1.30 -14.62 -6.82
CA PRO A 26 1.45 -14.88 -5.38
C PRO A 26 2.84 -15.37 -4.96
N TYR A 27 3.46 -16.24 -5.76
CA TYR A 27 4.78 -16.81 -5.53
C TYR A 27 5.96 -15.84 -5.79
N ASP A 28 5.73 -14.74 -6.51
CA ASP A 28 6.75 -13.70 -6.76
C ASP A 28 6.82 -12.69 -5.60
N ARG A 29 5.76 -12.58 -4.78
CA ARG A 29 5.67 -11.60 -3.68
C ARG A 29 6.78 -11.78 -2.64
N GLY A 30 7.10 -13.01 -2.28
CA GLY A 30 8.17 -13.29 -1.31
C GLY A 30 9.56 -12.83 -1.78
N LYS A 31 9.82 -12.86 -3.10
CA LYS A 31 11.10 -12.41 -3.68
C LYS A 31 11.19 -10.88 -3.82
N LEU A 32 10.03 -10.23 -3.98
CA LEU A 32 9.92 -8.78 -4.14
C LEU A 32 9.74 -8.04 -2.81
N ALA A 33 9.38 -8.76 -1.75
CA ALA A 33 9.27 -8.20 -0.42
C ALA A 33 10.64 -7.74 0.09
N HIS A 34 10.72 -6.51 0.56
CA HIS A 34 11.91 -6.04 1.28
C HIS A 34 12.10 -6.89 2.54
N PRO A 35 13.33 -7.20 2.99
CA PRO A 35 13.55 -8.03 4.18
C PRO A 35 12.80 -7.54 5.43
N THR A 36 12.61 -6.23 5.58
CA THR A 36 11.84 -5.63 6.68
C THR A 36 10.33 -5.83 6.59
N MET A 37 9.80 -6.31 5.45
CA MET A 37 8.39 -6.70 5.28
C MET A 37 8.12 -8.13 5.75
N THR A 38 9.16 -8.90 6.08
CA THR A 38 8.98 -10.18 6.76
C THR A 38 8.72 -9.89 8.23
N GLY A 39 7.72 -10.54 8.83
CA GLY A 39 7.32 -10.36 10.23
C GLY A 39 8.33 -10.94 11.23
N VAL A 40 9.63 -10.64 11.03
CA VAL A 40 10.76 -11.15 11.80
C VAL A 40 11.15 -10.16 12.89
N GLY A 41 10.20 -9.84 13.74
CA GLY A 41 10.48 -9.18 15.00
C GLY A 41 9.59 -9.81 16.05
N GLU A 42 10.19 -10.31 17.13
CA GLU A 42 9.41 -10.55 18.35
C GLU A 42 8.65 -9.26 18.65
N PRO A 43 7.31 -9.31 18.80
CA PRO A 43 6.53 -8.14 19.09
C PRO A 43 7.11 -7.45 20.33
N GLY A 44 7.60 -6.22 20.16
CA GLY A 44 7.98 -5.39 21.30
C GLY A 44 6.78 -5.18 22.23
N PRO A 45 6.99 -4.67 23.46
CA PRO A 45 5.92 -4.51 24.44
C PRO A 45 4.74 -3.65 23.93
N SER A 46 4.96 -2.82 22.91
CA SER A 46 3.94 -1.96 22.29
C SER A 46 3.23 -2.59 21.08
N ALA A 47 3.58 -3.82 20.68
CA ALA A 47 3.03 -4.43 19.48
C ALA A 47 1.50 -4.58 19.56
N GLU A 48 0.98 -4.99 20.72
CA GLU A 48 -0.46 -5.11 20.95
C GLU A 48 -1.18 -3.76 20.81
N HIS A 49 -0.59 -2.66 21.28
CA HIS A 49 -1.12 -1.32 21.10
C HIS A 49 -1.13 -0.91 19.62
N VAL A 50 -0.04 -1.19 18.89
CA VAL A 50 0.07 -0.90 17.45
C VAL A 50 -0.96 -1.71 16.65
N TYR A 51 -1.14 -2.99 16.95
CA TYR A 51 -2.17 -3.83 16.33
C TYR A 51 -3.57 -3.31 16.64
N ALA A 52 -3.87 -2.94 17.89
CA ALA A 52 -5.16 -2.38 18.27
C ALA A 52 -5.49 -1.07 17.51
N VAL A 53 -4.51 -0.20 17.29
CA VAL A 53 -4.71 1.04 16.51
C VAL A 53 -4.94 0.75 15.02
N HIS A 54 -4.17 -0.17 14.42
CA HIS A 54 -4.32 -0.53 13.01
C HIS A 54 -5.62 -1.29 12.72
N GLU A 55 -5.95 -2.29 13.54
CA GLU A 55 -7.16 -3.12 13.41
C GLU A 55 -8.39 -2.43 13.97
N GLY A 56 -8.19 -1.42 14.81
CA GLY A 56 -9.23 -0.50 15.24
C GLY A 56 -10.04 -0.09 14.02
N ALA A 57 -9.39 0.41 12.96
CA ALA A 57 -9.97 0.90 11.68
C ALA A 57 -10.93 -0.09 10.98
N VAL A 58 -10.81 -1.39 11.30
CA VAL A 58 -11.59 -2.49 10.73
C VAL A 58 -12.67 -2.99 11.71
N GLY A 59 -12.74 -2.42 12.92
CA GLY A 59 -13.68 -2.80 13.99
C GLY A 59 -13.08 -3.71 15.06
N GLY A 60 -11.76 -3.64 15.31
CA GLY A 60 -11.06 -4.54 16.21
C GLY A 60 -11.18 -4.21 17.70
N SER A 61 -11.74 -5.16 18.49
CA SER A 61 -11.83 -5.20 19.97
C SER A 61 -12.57 -4.07 20.70
N ALA A 62 -13.27 -4.39 21.79
CA ALA A 62 -14.23 -3.51 22.47
C ALA A 62 -13.66 -2.18 23.03
N THR A 63 -12.33 -2.05 23.10
CA THR A 63 -11.62 -0.85 23.58
C THR A 63 -10.90 -0.08 22.48
N ALA A 64 -10.83 -0.60 21.25
CA ALA A 64 -10.25 0.10 20.13
C ALA A 64 -11.38 0.76 19.35
N GLU A 65 -11.62 2.03 19.66
CA GLU A 65 -12.37 2.89 18.77
C GLU A 65 -11.62 2.96 17.43
N SER A 66 -12.19 2.39 16.37
CA SER A 66 -12.23 3.19 15.17
C SER A 66 -13.64 3.54 14.82
N GLY A 67 -13.80 4.81 14.52
CA GLY A 67 -14.91 5.27 13.75
C GLY A 67 -14.50 5.43 12.29
N CYS A 68 -15.31 4.88 11.39
CA CYS A 68 -15.80 5.71 10.28
C CYS A 68 -16.96 6.63 10.74
N GLY A 69 -17.34 6.60 12.03
CA GLY A 69 -18.18 7.60 12.68
C GLY A 69 -19.63 7.64 12.18
N CYS A 70 -20.25 6.49 11.94
CA CYS A 70 -21.67 6.42 11.58
C CYS A 70 -22.39 5.41 12.49
N ASN A 71 -22.95 5.89 13.61
CA ASN A 71 -24.16 5.34 14.20
C ASN A 71 -25.27 6.38 14.04
#